data_AF-A0A0D9ZEM0-F1
#
_entry.id   AF-A0A0D9ZEM0-F1
#
_cell.length_a   1.000
_cell.length_b   1.000
_cell.length_c   1.000
_cell.angle_alpha   90.00
_cell.angle_beta   90.00
_cell.angle_gamma   90.00
#
_symmetry.space_group_name_H-M   'P 1'
#
loop_
_entity.id
_entity.type
_entity.pdbx_description
1 polymer ?
#
loop_
_entity_poly.entity_id
_entity_poly.type
_entity_poly.pdbx_seq_one_letter_code
_entity_poly.pdbx_strand_id
1 'polypeptide(L)'
;MAPLRTLVIFLLLLLALVPALSRPDGGGGFYDPARVTQLSWRPRAFLYSGFLSHDECDHLVNLAKGRMEKSMVADNDSGKSIMSQVRTSSGTFLSKHEDDIVSGIEKRVAAWTFLPEENAESIQILHYELGQKYDAHFDYFHDKNNLKRGGHRVATVLMYLTDVKKGGETVFPNAAGRHLQLKDETWSDCARSGLAGLKCY
;
A
#
# COMPACT_ATOMS: atom_id res chain seq x y z
N MET A 1 -40.92 29.42 -53.71
CA MET A 1 -41.52 28.32 -52.95
C MET A 1 -40.71 27.05 -53.22
N ALA A 2 -39.96 26.60 -52.23
CA ALA A 2 -39.30 25.29 -52.21
C ALA A 2 -39.56 24.72 -50.81
N PRO A 3 -39.99 23.46 -50.67
CA PRO A 3 -40.39 22.93 -49.37
C PRO A 3 -39.15 22.60 -48.55
N LEU A 4 -39.11 23.15 -47.34
CA LEU A 4 -38.11 22.88 -46.32
C LEU A 4 -38.23 21.40 -45.91
N ARG A 5 -37.18 20.61 -46.20
CA ARG A 5 -37.10 19.20 -45.81
C ARG A 5 -36.93 19.10 -44.30
N THR A 6 -37.93 18.55 -43.63
CA THR A 6 -37.90 18.20 -42.21
C THR A 6 -36.84 17.13 -41.96
N LEU A 7 -35.77 17.49 -41.24
CA LEU A 7 -34.80 16.54 -40.71
C LEU A 7 -35.30 16.06 -39.34
N VAL A 8 -35.88 14.85 -39.30
CA VAL A 8 -36.25 14.17 -38.05
C VAL A 8 -35.01 13.43 -37.55
N ILE A 9 -34.32 13.99 -36.55
CA ILE A 9 -33.25 13.31 -35.83
C ILE A 9 -33.91 12.41 -34.79
N PHE A 10 -33.92 11.09 -35.03
CA PHE A 10 -34.21 10.10 -33.99
C PHE A 10 -33.01 10.06 -33.04
N LEU A 11 -33.05 10.87 -31.97
CA LEU A 11 -32.15 10.70 -30.84
C LEU A 11 -32.66 9.53 -30.01
N LEU A 12 -32.10 8.34 -30.23
CA LEU A 12 -32.27 7.18 -29.35
C LEU A 12 -31.68 7.51 -27.97
N LEU A 13 -32.51 8.09 -27.10
CA LEU A 13 -32.26 8.14 -25.67
C LEU A 13 -32.38 6.70 -25.13
N LEU A 14 -31.26 5.99 -25.14
CA LEU A 14 -31.05 4.85 -24.26
C LEU A 14 -31.00 5.39 -22.82
N LEU A 15 -32.16 5.50 -22.18
CA LEU A 15 -32.22 5.41 -20.72
C LEU A 15 -31.76 4.00 -20.36
N ALA A 16 -30.45 3.83 -20.23
CA ALA A 16 -29.93 2.77 -19.39
C ALA A 16 -30.37 3.13 -17.97
N LEU A 17 -31.51 2.58 -17.53
CA LEU A 17 -31.69 2.29 -16.11
C LEU A 17 -30.50 1.43 -15.73
N VAL A 18 -29.46 2.05 -15.19
CA VAL A 18 -28.45 1.33 -14.42
C VAL A 18 -29.24 0.88 -13.19
N PRO A 19 -29.54 -0.42 -13.03
CA PRO A 19 -29.96 -0.88 -11.71
C PRO A 19 -28.79 -0.53 -10.81
N ALA A 20 -29.04 0.19 -9.72
CA ALA A 20 -28.05 0.32 -8.66
C ALA A 20 -27.66 -1.11 -8.29
N LEU A 21 -26.53 -1.58 -8.84
CA LEU A 21 -25.93 -2.86 -8.54
C LEU A 21 -25.50 -2.74 -7.09
N SER A 22 -26.37 -3.20 -6.20
CA SER A 22 -26.00 -3.63 -4.87
C SER A 22 -24.81 -4.56 -5.07
N ARG A 23 -23.62 -4.07 -4.69
CA ARG A 23 -22.39 -4.86 -4.77
C ARG A 23 -22.59 -6.11 -3.91
N PRO A 24 -22.40 -7.31 -4.46
CA PRO A 24 -22.38 -8.50 -3.65
C PRO A 24 -21.10 -8.45 -2.80
N ASP A 25 -21.28 -8.32 -1.48
CA ASP A 25 -20.26 -8.67 -0.49
C ASP A 25 -19.91 -10.15 -0.68
N GLY A 26 -18.69 -10.43 -1.15
CA GLY A 26 -18.27 -11.80 -1.42
C GLY A 26 -16.98 -11.95 -2.23
N GLY A 27 -15.84 -11.71 -1.59
CA GLY A 27 -14.66 -12.59 -1.70
C GLY A 27 -13.91 -12.73 -3.04
N GLY A 28 -14.06 -11.82 -4.00
CA GLY A 28 -13.28 -11.86 -5.25
C GLY A 28 -13.44 -10.57 -6.07
N GLY A 29 -12.93 -9.46 -5.55
CA GLY A 29 -13.14 -8.14 -6.15
C GLY A 29 -12.35 -7.93 -7.45
N PHE A 30 -13.05 -7.50 -8.50
CA PHE A 30 -12.44 -6.89 -9.69
C PHE A 30 -11.58 -5.69 -9.27
N TYR A 31 -10.26 -5.74 -9.52
CA TYR A 31 -9.38 -4.58 -9.35
C TYR A 31 -9.64 -3.60 -10.46
N ASP A 32 -9.81 -2.33 -10.10
CA ASP A 32 -9.96 -1.25 -11.06
C ASP A 32 -8.56 -0.76 -11.46
N PRO A 33 -8.08 -1.05 -12.68
CA PRO A 33 -6.75 -0.62 -13.10
C PRO A 33 -6.63 0.91 -13.17
N ALA A 34 -7.75 1.64 -13.29
CA ALA A 34 -7.74 3.10 -13.28
C ALA A 34 -7.31 3.70 -11.93
N ARG A 35 -7.35 2.90 -10.85
CA ARG A 35 -6.86 3.29 -9.52
C ARG A 35 -5.36 3.04 -9.32
N VAL A 36 -4.68 2.46 -10.31
CA VAL A 36 -3.25 2.17 -10.24
C VAL A 36 -2.45 3.30 -10.91
N THR A 37 -1.57 3.92 -10.13
CA THR A 37 -0.55 4.83 -10.64
C THR A 37 0.80 4.12 -10.62
N GLN A 38 1.42 3.99 -11.79
CA GLN A 38 2.80 3.51 -11.89
C GLN A 38 3.77 4.61 -11.43
N LEU A 39 4.49 4.37 -10.34
CA LEU A 39 5.50 5.30 -9.83
C LEU A 39 6.86 5.07 -10.50
N SER A 40 7.26 3.81 -10.68
CA SER A 40 8.54 3.45 -11.31
C SER A 40 8.53 2.05 -11.90
N TRP A 41 9.35 1.84 -12.92
CA TRP A 41 9.72 0.53 -13.42
C TRP A 41 11.01 -0.02 -12.80
N ARG A 42 11.84 0.85 -12.18
CA ARG A 42 13.12 0.46 -11.60
C ARG A 42 13.39 1.24 -10.31
N PRO A 43 13.04 0.68 -9.13
CA PRO A 43 12.33 -0.59 -8.93
C PRO A 43 10.88 -0.53 -9.43
N ARG A 44 10.25 -1.69 -9.62
CA ARG A 44 8.80 -1.74 -9.91
C ARG A 44 8.04 -1.25 -8.68
N ALA A 45 7.38 -0.11 -8.82
CA ALA A 45 6.61 0.52 -7.76
C ALA A 45 5.28 1.05 -8.32
N PHE A 46 4.18 0.64 -7.71
CA PHE A 46 2.82 1.00 -8.10
C PHE A 46 2.06 1.45 -6.86
N LEU A 47 1.26 2.51 -7.02
CA LEU A 47 0.36 3.02 -5.99
C LEU A 47 -1.07 2.65 -6.38
N TYR A 48 -1.82 2.02 -5.48
CA TYR A 48 -3.24 1.75 -5.68
C TYR A 48 -4.07 2.65 -4.76
N SER A 49 -4.90 3.51 -5.34
CA SER A 49 -5.76 4.43 -4.57
C SER A 49 -7.02 3.75 -4.04
N GLY A 50 -7.29 3.91 -2.74
CA GLY A 50 -8.46 3.31 -2.09
C GLY A 50 -8.41 1.78 -2.07
N PHE A 51 -7.24 1.21 -1.76
CA PHE A 51 -7.05 -0.23 -1.60
C PHE A 51 -7.74 -0.75 -0.32
N LEU A 52 -7.68 0.03 0.75
CA LEU A 52 -8.41 -0.16 2.00
C LEU A 52 -9.53 0.89 2.09
N SER A 53 -10.65 0.50 2.69
CA SER A 53 -11.68 1.43 3.16
C SER A 53 -11.23 2.12 4.46
N HIS A 54 -11.85 3.24 4.80
CA HIS A 54 -11.57 3.93 6.06
C HIS A 54 -11.86 3.04 7.28
N ASP A 55 -12.94 2.26 7.25
CA ASP A 55 -13.31 1.34 8.33
C ASP A 55 -12.26 0.23 8.51
N GLU A 56 -11.70 -0.30 7.41
CA GLU A 56 -10.60 -1.28 7.46
C GLU A 56 -9.32 -0.66 8.06
N CYS A 57 -8.99 0.58 7.69
CA CYS A 57 -7.86 1.29 8.27
C CYS A 57 -8.02 1.48 9.78
N ASP A 58 -9.18 1.98 10.21
CA ASP A 58 -9.49 2.20 11.62
C ASP A 58 -9.51 0.89 12.41
N HIS A 59 -10.03 -0.18 11.81
CA HIS A 59 -10.02 -1.53 12.38
C HIS A 59 -8.60 -2.04 12.64
N LEU A 60 -7.71 -1.98 11.64
CA LEU A 60 -6.31 -2.39 11.77
C LEU A 60 -5.58 -1.57 12.85
N VAL A 61 -5.82 -0.26 12.89
CA VAL A 61 -5.26 0.61 13.93
C VAL A 61 -5.78 0.21 15.31
N ASN A 62 -7.06 -0.12 15.44
CA ASN A 62 -7.67 -0.54 16.71
C ASN A 62 -7.14 -1.89 17.19
N LEU A 63 -6.95 -2.87 16.31
CA LEU A 63 -6.35 -4.17 16.65
C LEU A 63 -4.93 -4.01 17.22
N ALA A 64 -4.18 -3.03 16.70
CA ALA A 64 -2.82 -2.77 17.15
C ALA A 64 -2.75 -2.03 18.50
N LYS A 65 -3.81 -1.31 18.90
CA LYS A 65 -3.82 -0.55 20.18
C LYS A 65 -3.56 -1.48 21.36
N GLY A 66 -2.63 -1.08 22.22
CA GLY A 66 -2.23 -1.85 23.40
C GLY A 66 -1.28 -3.03 23.13
N ARG A 67 -0.93 -3.30 21.87
CA ARG A 67 0.01 -4.37 21.47
C ARG A 67 1.32 -3.85 20.88
N MET A 68 1.49 -2.54 20.82
CA MET A 68 2.62 -1.88 20.17
C MET A 68 3.87 -1.94 21.04
N GLU A 69 4.94 -2.48 20.48
CA GLU A 69 6.25 -2.52 21.12
C GLU A 69 7.29 -1.80 20.26
N LYS A 70 8.46 -1.49 20.82
CA LYS A 70 9.52 -0.85 20.03
C LYS A 70 9.95 -1.74 18.87
N SER A 71 9.98 -1.20 17.66
CA SER A 71 10.31 -1.98 16.46
C SER A 71 11.76 -2.46 16.48
N MET A 72 11.95 -3.67 15.97
CA MET A 72 13.24 -4.34 15.85
C MET A 72 13.60 -4.55 14.38
N VAL A 73 14.88 -4.83 14.10
CA VAL A 73 15.38 -5.22 12.78
C VAL A 73 16.11 -6.55 12.86
N ALA A 74 16.14 -7.31 11.76
CA ALA A 74 16.97 -8.49 11.66
C ALA A 74 18.44 -8.07 11.47
N ASP A 75 19.32 -8.60 12.33
CA ASP A 75 20.76 -8.44 12.20
C ASP A 75 21.28 -9.21 10.97
N ASN A 76 22.10 -8.57 10.14
CA ASN A 76 22.53 -9.14 8.85
C ASN A 76 23.44 -10.37 9.00
N ASP A 77 24.15 -10.50 10.11
CA ASP A 77 25.10 -11.60 10.32
C ASP A 77 24.44 -12.76 11.06
N SER A 78 23.76 -12.46 12.17
CA SER A 78 23.18 -13.46 13.07
C SER A 78 21.73 -13.81 12.74
N GLY A 79 20.99 -12.94 12.04
CA GLY A 79 19.55 -13.05 11.80
C GLY A 79 18.69 -12.77 13.04
N LYS A 80 19.29 -12.37 14.17
CA LYS A 80 18.55 -12.08 15.41
C LYS A 80 17.83 -10.74 15.33
N SER A 81 16.69 -10.66 16.02
CA SER A 81 15.94 -9.41 16.19
C SER A 81 16.66 -8.50 17.18
N ILE A 82 17.09 -7.31 16.74
CA ILE A 82 17.83 -6.33 17.56
C ILE A 82 17.17 -4.95 17.56
N MET A 83 17.37 -4.21 18.66
CA MET A 83 16.93 -2.81 18.75
C MET A 83 17.73 -1.96 17.78
N SER A 84 17.03 -1.16 16.99
CA SER A 84 17.64 -0.34 15.95
C SER A 84 17.60 1.15 16.28
N GLN A 85 18.66 1.87 15.94
CA GLN A 85 18.63 3.34 15.81
C GLN A 85 18.16 3.78 14.42
N VAL A 86 18.09 2.83 13.49
CA VAL A 86 17.78 3.02 12.07
C VAL A 86 16.27 2.92 11.84
N ARG A 87 15.59 2.04 12.60
CA ARG A 87 14.13 1.95 12.70
C ARG A 87 13.69 2.39 14.09
N THR A 88 13.03 3.54 14.18
CA THR A 88 12.65 4.12 15.48
C THR A 88 11.15 4.04 15.78
N SER A 89 10.38 3.34 14.94
CA SER A 89 8.95 3.11 15.12
C SER A 89 8.62 2.21 16.30
N SER A 90 7.34 2.18 16.64
CA SER A 90 6.71 1.07 17.35
C SER A 90 5.97 0.17 16.35
N GLY A 91 5.76 -1.10 16.68
CA GLY A 91 5.09 -2.04 15.80
C GLY A 91 4.54 -3.26 16.52
N THR A 92 3.66 -3.97 15.83
CA THR A 92 3.11 -5.27 16.25
C THR A 92 2.76 -6.10 15.02
N PHE A 93 2.58 -7.40 15.22
CA PHE A 93 2.10 -8.30 14.18
C PHE A 93 0.68 -8.75 14.50
N LEU A 94 -0.19 -8.75 13.49
CA LEU A 94 -1.49 -9.39 13.58
C LEU A 94 -1.34 -10.88 13.24
N SER A 95 -2.16 -11.71 13.87
CA SER A 95 -2.18 -13.14 13.50
C SER A 95 -2.74 -13.29 12.08
N LYS A 96 -2.26 -14.29 11.33
CA LYS A 96 -2.89 -14.62 10.05
C LYS A 96 -4.36 -14.95 10.28
N HIS A 97 -5.23 -14.42 9.44
CA HIS A 97 -6.68 -14.60 9.56
C HIS A 97 -7.22 -14.25 10.97
N GLU A 98 -6.67 -13.22 11.63
CA GLU A 98 -7.05 -12.86 13.01
C GLU A 98 -8.56 -12.61 13.16
N ASP A 99 -9.18 -12.02 12.13
CA ASP A 99 -10.62 -11.91 11.97
C ASP A 99 -11.01 -11.87 10.48
N ASP A 100 -12.32 -11.75 10.22
CA ASP A 100 -12.87 -11.71 8.86
C ASP A 100 -12.40 -10.51 8.04
N ILE A 101 -12.13 -9.36 8.70
CA ILE A 101 -11.65 -8.15 8.04
C ILE A 101 -10.19 -8.34 7.62
N VAL A 102 -9.34 -8.80 8.54
CA VAL A 102 -7.93 -9.13 8.27
C VAL A 102 -7.84 -10.18 7.16
N SER A 103 -8.63 -11.24 7.24
CA SER A 103 -8.70 -12.29 6.21
C SER A 103 -9.13 -11.74 4.85
N GLY A 104 -10.09 -10.80 4.82
CA GLY A 104 -10.52 -10.13 3.60
C GLY A 104 -9.41 -9.29 2.96
N ILE A 105 -8.61 -8.61 3.78
CA ILE A 105 -7.46 -7.82 3.34
C ILE A 105 -6.34 -8.72 2.82
N GLU A 106 -6.00 -9.80 3.51
CA GLU A 106 -4.98 -10.77 3.09
C GLU A 106 -5.30 -11.38 1.71
N LYS A 107 -6.56 -11.82 1.52
CA LYS A 107 -7.05 -12.30 0.21
C LYS A 107 -6.96 -11.23 -0.87
N ARG A 108 -7.28 -9.97 -0.54
CA ARG A 108 -7.16 -8.83 -1.46
C ARG A 108 -5.71 -8.52 -1.80
N VAL A 109 -4.76 -8.71 -0.89
CA VAL A 109 -3.34 -8.56 -1.18
C VAL A 109 -2.87 -9.69 -2.11
N ALA A 110 -3.25 -10.94 -1.83
CA ALA A 110 -2.91 -12.09 -2.67
C ALA A 110 -3.41 -11.91 -4.12
N ALA A 111 -4.68 -11.54 -4.29
CA ALA A 111 -5.27 -11.35 -5.61
C ALA A 111 -4.69 -10.12 -6.36
N TRP A 112 -4.28 -9.05 -5.67
CA TRP A 112 -3.63 -7.90 -6.30
C TRP A 112 -2.20 -8.22 -6.74
N THR A 113 -1.45 -8.92 -5.89
CA THR A 113 -0.04 -9.27 -6.15
C THR A 113 0.11 -10.41 -7.15
N PHE A 114 -0.96 -11.17 -7.40
CA PHE A 114 -0.93 -12.47 -8.07
C PHE A 114 0.00 -13.48 -7.39
N LEU A 115 0.19 -13.35 -6.07
CA LEU A 115 0.96 -14.27 -5.24
C LEU A 115 0.03 -15.06 -4.32
N PRO A 116 0.31 -16.35 -4.06
CA PRO A 116 -0.49 -17.15 -3.12
C PRO A 116 -0.51 -16.55 -1.71
N GLU A 117 -1.66 -16.59 -1.05
CA GLU A 117 -1.87 -16.07 0.31
C GLU A 117 -0.99 -16.79 1.35
N GLU A 118 -0.69 -18.06 1.12
CA GLU A 118 0.13 -18.89 1.99
C GLU A 118 1.57 -18.35 2.10
N ASN A 119 2.04 -17.65 1.06
CA ASN A 119 3.37 -17.07 1.00
C ASN A 119 3.48 -15.74 1.76
N ALA A 120 2.36 -15.10 2.10
CA ALA A 120 2.38 -13.84 2.84
C ALA A 120 2.89 -14.06 4.27
N GLU A 121 3.68 -13.12 4.79
CA GLU A 121 3.92 -13.02 6.23
C GLU A 121 2.68 -12.38 6.90
N SER A 122 2.56 -12.54 8.22
CA SER A 122 1.57 -11.81 9.02
C SER A 122 1.64 -10.30 8.78
N ILE A 123 0.48 -9.62 8.78
CA ILE A 123 0.43 -8.16 8.66
C ILE A 123 1.20 -7.52 9.81
N GLN A 124 2.19 -6.69 9.46
CA GLN A 124 2.95 -5.89 10.40
C GLN A 124 2.38 -4.47 10.46
N ILE A 125 1.85 -4.07 11.62
CA ILE A 125 1.39 -2.70 11.87
C ILE A 125 2.53 -1.90 12.47
N LEU A 126 2.74 -0.68 11.96
CA LEU A 126 3.81 0.23 12.38
C LEU A 126 3.25 1.60 12.70
N HIS A 127 3.77 2.22 13.76
CA HIS A 127 3.43 3.56 14.16
C HIS A 127 4.69 4.40 14.35
N TYR A 128 4.69 5.55 13.69
CA TYR A 128 5.77 6.53 13.69
C TYR A 128 5.27 7.80 14.36
N GLU A 129 5.90 8.17 15.48
CA GLU A 129 5.71 9.48 16.10
C GLU A 129 6.49 10.56 15.36
N LEU A 130 6.26 11.82 15.71
CA LEU A 130 6.99 12.95 15.15
C LEU A 130 8.50 12.77 15.34
N GLY A 131 9.25 12.82 14.23
CA GLY A 131 10.71 12.67 14.21
C GLY A 131 11.19 11.21 14.15
N GLN A 132 10.30 10.22 14.28
CA GLN A 132 10.65 8.83 14.03
C GLN A 132 10.76 8.57 12.52
N LYS A 133 11.56 7.56 12.17
CA LYS A 133 11.88 7.23 10.78
C LYS A 133 12.28 5.78 10.63
N TYR A 134 12.41 5.37 9.37
CA TYR A 134 13.14 4.19 9.00
C TYR A 134 14.11 4.54 7.87
N ASP A 135 15.41 4.36 8.07
CA ASP A 135 16.36 4.63 6.99
C ASP A 135 16.22 3.61 5.86
N ALA A 136 16.75 3.97 4.69
CA ALA A 136 16.69 3.14 3.49
C ALA A 136 17.31 1.75 3.73
N HIS A 137 16.58 0.72 3.34
CA HIS A 137 16.94 -0.68 3.54
C HIS A 137 16.36 -1.54 2.40
N PHE A 138 16.67 -2.83 2.43
CA PHE A 138 16.03 -3.83 1.60
C PHE A 138 15.12 -4.71 2.45
N ASP A 139 13.96 -5.08 1.91
CA ASP A 139 13.03 -5.97 2.61
C ASP A 139 13.45 -7.44 2.57
N TYR A 140 14.30 -7.82 1.61
CA TYR A 140 14.83 -9.17 1.52
C TYR A 140 15.93 -9.41 2.56
N PHE A 141 16.09 -10.68 2.96
CA PHE A 141 17.11 -11.05 3.93
C PHE A 141 18.50 -11.17 3.27
N HIS A 142 19.52 -10.69 3.99
CA HIS A 142 20.92 -10.96 3.67
C HIS A 142 21.46 -12.18 4.42
N ASP A 143 20.86 -12.52 5.56
CA ASP A 143 21.35 -13.58 6.44
C ASP A 143 20.87 -14.98 6.01
N LYS A 144 21.73 -15.98 6.16
CA LYS A 144 21.42 -17.36 5.73
C LYS A 144 20.34 -18.02 6.58
N ASN A 145 20.06 -17.53 7.79
CA ASN A 145 19.16 -18.19 8.73
C ASN A 145 17.70 -17.93 8.34
N ASN A 146 17.32 -16.67 8.11
CA ASN A 146 15.99 -16.31 7.66
C ASN A 146 15.70 -16.87 6.25
N LEU A 147 16.71 -16.88 5.38
CA LEU A 147 16.60 -17.51 4.05
C LEU A 147 16.29 -19.00 4.11
N LYS A 148 16.90 -19.73 5.03
CA LYS A 148 16.59 -21.16 5.22
C LYS A 148 15.22 -21.39 5.84
N ARG A 149 14.71 -20.44 6.64
CA ARG A 149 13.43 -20.59 7.36
C ARG A 149 12.22 -20.24 6.51
N GLY A 150 12.30 -19.19 5.70
CA GLY A 150 11.14 -18.65 4.96
C GLY A 150 11.41 -18.23 3.53
N GLY A 151 12.66 -18.34 3.04
CA GLY A 151 13.05 -17.84 1.73
C GLY A 151 13.25 -16.32 1.68
N HIS A 152 13.35 -15.77 0.46
CA HIS A 152 13.43 -14.33 0.23
C HIS A 152 12.04 -13.71 0.03
N ARG A 153 11.87 -12.46 0.48
CA ARG A 153 10.73 -11.63 0.10
C ARG A 153 10.89 -11.15 -1.34
N VAL A 154 9.86 -11.40 -2.16
CA VAL A 154 9.86 -11.04 -3.60
C VAL A 154 9.10 -9.75 -3.90
N ALA A 155 8.19 -9.35 -3.00
CA ALA A 155 7.37 -8.15 -3.09
C ALA A 155 6.96 -7.70 -1.69
N THR A 156 6.67 -6.40 -1.55
CA THR A 156 6.16 -5.78 -0.33
C THR A 156 4.95 -4.92 -0.69
N VAL A 157 3.87 -5.06 0.07
CA VAL A 157 2.69 -4.18 -0.02
C VAL A 157 2.67 -3.31 1.23
N LEU A 158 2.90 -2.01 1.04
CA LEU A 158 2.79 -1.01 2.09
C LEU A 158 1.40 -0.38 2.03
N MET A 159 0.63 -0.54 3.10
CA MET A 159 -0.71 0.02 3.24
C MET A 159 -0.68 1.15 4.25
N TYR A 160 -1.13 2.33 3.84
CA TYR A 160 -1.15 3.52 4.69
C TYR A 160 -2.49 3.62 5.38
N LEU A 161 -2.46 3.63 6.71
CA LEU A 161 -3.66 3.54 7.55
C LEU A 161 -4.17 4.90 8.01
N THR A 162 -3.33 5.94 7.94
CA THR A 162 -3.66 7.28 8.42
C THR A 162 -3.04 8.36 7.53
N ASP A 163 -3.69 9.52 7.50
CA ASP A 163 -3.22 10.68 6.75
C ASP A 163 -2.14 11.42 7.53
N VAL A 164 -0.99 11.63 6.88
CA VAL A 164 0.14 12.35 7.46
C VAL A 164 0.22 13.76 6.88
N LYS A 165 0.12 14.78 7.74
CA LYS A 165 0.11 16.19 7.32
C LYS A 165 1.43 16.65 6.67
N LYS A 166 2.57 16.15 7.16
CA LYS A 166 3.92 16.52 6.69
C LYS A 166 4.90 15.38 6.95
N GLY A 167 5.73 15.05 5.97
CA GLY A 167 6.69 13.95 6.07
C GLY A 167 6.04 12.57 5.98
N GLY A 168 6.75 11.53 6.40
CA GLY A 168 6.26 10.14 6.42
C GLY A 168 6.27 9.45 5.06
N GLU A 169 6.96 10.02 4.07
CA GLU A 169 6.97 9.49 2.71
C GLU A 169 7.79 8.20 2.61
N THR A 170 7.37 7.29 1.75
CA THR A 170 8.18 6.12 1.39
C THR A 170 9.10 6.49 0.24
N VAL A 171 10.40 6.56 0.52
CA VAL A 171 11.40 7.07 -0.43
C VAL A 171 12.21 5.92 -1.03
N PHE A 172 12.27 5.88 -2.36
CA PHE A 172 13.13 5.01 -3.16
C PHE A 172 14.33 5.82 -3.68
N PRO A 173 15.45 5.89 -2.92
CA PRO A 173 16.58 6.75 -3.25
C PRO A 173 17.30 6.33 -4.55
N ASN A 174 17.22 5.04 -4.88
CA ASN A 174 17.86 4.45 -6.06
C ASN A 174 16.91 4.27 -7.25
N ALA A 175 15.70 4.84 -7.18
CA ALA A 175 14.75 4.75 -8.28
C ALA A 175 15.24 5.53 -9.51
N ALA A 176 15.07 4.93 -10.69
CA ALA A 176 15.20 5.64 -11.95
C ALA A 176 14.15 6.76 -12.02
N GLY A 177 14.54 7.94 -12.52
CA GLY A 177 13.62 9.08 -12.63
C GLY A 177 13.33 9.79 -11.30
N ARG A 178 14.07 9.53 -10.22
CA ARG A 178 13.91 10.20 -8.91
C ARG A 178 13.86 11.73 -8.94
N HIS A 179 14.45 12.35 -9.97
CA HIS A 179 14.49 13.80 -10.16
C HIS A 179 13.27 14.35 -10.94
N LEU A 180 12.42 13.48 -11.49
CA LEU A 180 11.27 13.87 -12.32
C LEU A 180 10.03 14.23 -11.49
N GLN A 181 10.01 13.85 -10.20
CA GLN A 181 8.90 14.17 -9.31
C GLN A 181 9.05 15.60 -8.77
N LEU A 182 8.10 16.48 -9.11
CA LEU A 182 8.01 17.81 -8.53
C LEU A 182 7.64 17.72 -7.05
N LYS A 183 8.36 18.45 -6.21
CA LYS A 183 8.17 18.45 -4.74
C LYS A 183 7.96 19.86 -4.24
N ASP A 184 6.85 20.06 -3.55
CA ASP A 184 6.51 21.29 -2.84
C ASP A 184 7.20 21.35 -1.45
N GLU A 185 6.81 22.32 -0.60
CA GLU A 185 7.38 22.54 0.73
C GLU A 185 6.88 21.56 1.81
N THR A 186 5.84 20.79 1.51
CA THR A 186 5.30 19.78 2.44
C THR A 186 6.13 18.50 2.46
N TRP A 187 6.99 18.30 1.47
CA TRP A 187 7.89 17.16 1.39
C TRP A 187 9.04 17.29 2.39
N SER A 188 9.39 16.17 3.02
CA SER A 188 10.56 16.06 3.89
C SER A 188 11.87 16.16 3.10
N ASP A 189 12.95 16.52 3.80
CA ASP A 189 14.29 16.54 3.20
C ASP A 189 14.70 15.17 2.66
N CYS A 190 14.28 14.09 3.32
CA CYS A 190 14.50 12.72 2.83
C CYS A 190 13.84 12.52 1.47
N ALA A 191 12.57 12.89 1.34
CA ALA A 191 11.83 12.72 0.11
C ALA A 191 12.45 13.50 -1.05
N ARG A 192 13.09 14.65 -0.82
CA ARG A 192 13.80 15.41 -1.88
C ARG A 192 14.87 14.60 -2.60
N SER A 193 15.48 13.62 -1.93
CA SER A 193 16.61 12.83 -2.45
C SER A 193 16.24 11.59 -3.30
N GLY A 194 14.95 11.22 -3.39
CA GLY A 194 14.51 9.99 -4.08
C GLY A 194 13.16 10.14 -4.78
N LEU A 195 12.72 9.08 -5.46
CA LEU A 195 11.31 8.99 -5.85
C LEU A 195 10.52 8.65 -4.58
N ALA A 196 9.48 9.40 -4.25
CA ALA A 196 8.79 9.23 -2.99
C ALA A 196 7.28 9.01 -3.19
N GLY A 197 6.72 8.01 -2.51
CA GLY A 197 5.29 7.78 -2.44
C GLY A 197 4.72 8.40 -1.16
N LEU A 198 3.88 9.44 -1.32
CA LEU A 198 2.58 9.67 -0.66
C LEU A 198 2.20 11.16 -0.50
N LYS A 199 0.90 11.41 -0.69
CA LYS A 199 0.01 12.09 0.27
C LYS A 199 -1.29 11.30 0.27
N CYS A 200 -1.90 11.04 1.42
CA CYS A 200 -3.31 10.65 1.41
C CYS A 200 -4.16 11.79 0.85
N TYR A 201 -5.03 11.45 -0.10
CA TYR A 201 -6.23 12.16 -0.49
C TYR A 201 -7.28 11.12 -0.91
#